data_AF-A0A1I3N7G8-F1
#
_entry.id   AF-A0A1I3N7G8-F1
#
_cell.length_a   1.000
_cell.length_b   1.000
_cell.length_c   1.000
_cell.angle_alpha   90.00
_cell.angle_beta   90.00
_cell.angle_gamma   90.00
#
_symmetry.space_group_name_H-M   'P 1'
#
loop_
_entity.id
_entity.type
_entity.pdbx_description
1 polymer ?
#
loop_
_entity_poly.entity_id
_entity_poly.type
_entity_poly.pdbx_seq_one_letter_code
_entity_poly.pdbx_strand_id
1 'polypeptide(L)'
;MDNLIRSINSLEIEKITGENQETIKRWKKGTKKIPESAIRLLKLYVNGDATALLGKDWEGHVFKDGMLFVPEWRRGFTPGEIRALFWKCQLVASLESEIRLLKKQLEESNAEIEALEIKADFYRRQVILESRFGMMLQKSFS
;
A
#
# COMPACT_ATOMS: atom_id res chain seq x y z
N MET A 1 -1.27 30.19 21.69
CA MET A 1 -1.36 29.03 22.61
C MET A 1 -2.51 29.20 23.61
N ASP A 2 -2.65 30.35 24.28
CA ASP A 2 -3.75 30.61 25.23
C ASP A 2 -5.17 30.63 24.64
N ASN A 3 -5.32 30.89 23.34
CA ASN A 3 -6.65 30.96 22.72
C ASN A 3 -7.36 29.60 22.62
N LEU A 4 -6.61 28.49 22.47
CA LEU A 4 -7.18 27.14 22.35
C LEU A 4 -7.90 26.70 23.62
N ILE A 5 -7.30 26.96 24.79
CA ILE A 5 -7.90 26.59 26.08
C ILE A 5 -9.09 27.49 26.42
N ARG A 6 -9.10 28.73 25.93
CA ARG A 6 -10.21 29.67 26.15
C ARG A 6 -11.43 29.35 25.29
N SER A 7 -11.26 28.76 24.11
CA SER A 7 -12.36 28.43 23.20
C SER A 7 -13.11 27.14 23.58
N ILE A 8 -12.50 26.23 24.36
CA ILE A 8 -13.05 24.90 24.65
C ILE A 8 -13.75 24.87 26.02
N ASN A 9 -14.81 24.09 26.16
CA ASN A 9 -15.50 23.94 27.44
C ASN A 9 -14.60 23.21 28.47
N SER A 10 -14.69 23.59 29.74
CA SER A 10 -13.92 22.98 30.83
C SER A 10 -14.19 21.48 30.97
N LEU A 11 -15.43 21.05 30.71
CA LEU A 11 -15.83 19.65 30.69
C LEU A 11 -15.21 18.86 29.53
N GLU A 12 -15.02 19.48 28.38
CA GLU A 12 -14.36 18.83 27.24
C GLU A 12 -12.87 18.69 27.49
N ILE A 13 -12.23 19.72 28.06
CA ILE A 13 -10.82 19.66 28.45
C ILE A 13 -10.60 18.52 29.45
N GLU A 14 -11.48 18.36 30.44
CA GLU A 14 -11.42 17.23 31.39
C GLU A 14 -11.52 15.87 30.69
N LYS A 15 -12.44 15.71 29.74
CA LYS A 15 -12.55 14.47 28.95
C LYS A 15 -11.30 14.17 28.12
N ILE A 16 -10.66 15.20 27.58
CA ILE A 16 -9.49 15.06 26.69
C ILE A 16 -8.22 14.79 27.50
N THR A 17 -7.99 15.55 28.58
CA THR A 17 -6.74 15.51 29.34
C THR A 17 -6.80 14.65 30.60
N GLY A 18 -8.00 14.28 31.07
CA GLY A 18 -8.21 13.51 32.30
C GLY A 18 -7.94 14.30 33.59
N GLU A 19 -7.89 15.63 33.52
CA GLU A 19 -7.45 16.50 34.62
C GLU A 19 -8.63 17.12 35.37
N ASN A 20 -8.44 17.35 36.67
CA ASN A 20 -9.51 17.87 37.52
C ASN A 20 -9.95 19.30 37.09
N GLN A 21 -11.26 19.55 37.12
CA GLN A 21 -11.92 20.85 36.91
C GLN A 21 -11.22 22.03 37.60
N GLU A 22 -10.71 21.85 38.83
CA GLU A 22 -9.99 22.93 39.54
C GLU A 22 -8.67 23.30 38.85
N THR A 23 -7.91 22.29 38.41
CA THR A 23 -6.67 22.49 37.67
C THR A 23 -6.95 23.15 36.32
N ILE A 24 -8.01 22.72 35.63
CA ILE A 24 -8.45 23.31 34.35
C ILE A 24 -8.87 24.77 34.53
N LYS A 25 -9.60 25.11 35.60
CA LYS A 25 -9.95 26.50 35.93
C LYS A 25 -8.69 27.35 36.17
N ARG A 26 -7.67 26.80 36.84
CA ARG A 26 -6.39 27.49 37.05
C ARG A 26 -5.60 27.68 35.76
N TRP A 27 -5.66 26.72 34.83
CA TRP A 27 -5.11 26.83 33.48
C TRP A 27 -5.80 27.94 32.69
N LYS A 28 -7.13 27.95 32.65
CA LYS A 28 -7.92 29.00 31.97
C LYS A 28 -7.65 30.40 32.52
N LYS A 29 -7.45 30.52 33.84
CA LYS A 29 -7.10 31.78 34.51
C LYS A 29 -5.63 32.21 34.29
N GLY A 30 -4.77 31.35 33.74
CA GLY A 30 -3.34 31.63 33.58
C GLY A 30 -2.51 31.54 34.87
N THR A 31 -3.11 31.12 35.98
CA THR A 31 -2.46 31.01 37.30
C THR A 31 -1.51 29.81 37.44
N LYS A 32 -1.65 28.81 36.56
CA LYS A 32 -0.82 27.61 36.54
C LYS A 32 -0.44 27.31 35.10
N LYS A 33 0.86 27.06 34.84
CA LYS A 33 1.36 26.67 33.52
C LYS A 33 0.74 25.33 33.10
N ILE A 34 0.25 25.26 31.87
CA ILE A 34 -0.31 24.02 31.32
C ILE A 34 0.84 23.07 30.96
N PRO A 35 0.76 21.78 31.34
CA PRO A 35 1.72 20.78 30.90
C PRO A 35 1.77 20.66 29.37
N GLU A 36 2.96 20.45 28.83
CA GLU A 36 3.16 20.33 27.38
C GLU A 36 2.38 19.15 26.78
N SER A 37 2.25 18.04 27.51
CA SER A 37 1.43 16.88 27.12
C SER A 37 -0.05 17.25 26.93
N ALA A 38 -0.62 18.04 27.84
CA ALA A 38 -2.00 18.51 27.75
C ALA A 38 -2.18 19.45 26.55
N ILE A 39 -1.20 20.32 26.28
CA ILE A 39 -1.23 21.19 25.08
C ILE A 39 -1.24 20.35 23.80
N ARG A 40 -0.40 19.31 23.72
CA ARG A 40 -0.33 18.42 22.54
C ARG A 40 -1.62 17.64 22.32
N LEU A 41 -2.23 17.11 23.38
CA LEU A 41 -3.53 16.45 23.32
C LEU A 41 -4.64 17.39 22.84
N LEU A 42 -4.67 18.62 23.37
CA LEU A 42 -5.64 19.62 22.95
C LEU A 42 -5.46 20.03 21.48
N LYS A 43 -4.20 20.17 21.01
CA LYS A 43 -3.92 20.44 19.59
C LYS A 43 -4.43 19.31 18.70
N LEU A 44 -4.18 18.05 19.07
CA LEU A 44 -4.68 16.90 18.32
C LEU A 44 -6.21 16.88 18.29
N TYR A 45 -6.87 17.05 19.43
CA TYR A 45 -8.32 16.94 19.50
C TYR A 45 -9.05 18.08 18.78
N VAL A 46 -8.50 19.29 18.83
CA VAL A 46 -9.18 20.50 18.30
C VAL A 46 -8.81 20.77 16.85
N ASN A 47 -7.53 20.71 16.52
CA ASN A 47 -7.05 21.00 15.17
C ASN A 47 -6.94 19.74 14.31
N GLY A 48 -7.03 18.56 14.91
CA GLY A 48 -6.72 17.30 14.24
C GLY A 48 -5.23 17.07 13.99
N ASP A 49 -4.36 17.99 14.40
CA ASP A 49 -2.94 17.97 14.03
C ASP A 49 -2.20 16.80 14.69
N ALA A 50 -1.84 15.81 13.87
CA ALA A 50 -1.14 14.60 14.29
C ALA A 50 0.31 14.89 14.71
N THR A 51 0.94 15.91 14.13
CA THR A 51 2.34 16.30 14.37
C THR A 51 2.60 16.58 15.84
N ALA A 52 1.62 17.16 16.53
CA ALA A 52 1.74 17.54 17.93
C ALA A 52 2.03 16.35 18.85
N LEU A 53 1.58 15.15 18.49
CA LEU A 53 1.72 13.93 19.30
C LEU A 53 2.69 12.92 18.69
N LEU A 54 2.68 12.78 17.36
CA LEU A 54 3.36 11.68 16.68
C LEU A 54 4.71 12.08 16.06
N GLY A 55 5.05 13.38 16.07
CA GLY A 55 6.34 13.88 15.60
C GLY A 55 6.31 14.39 14.17
N LYS A 56 7.49 14.73 13.63
CA LYS A 56 7.64 15.44 12.34
C LYS A 56 7.18 14.63 11.14
N ASP A 57 7.26 13.31 11.19
CA ASP A 57 6.83 12.44 10.08
C ASP A 57 5.30 12.51 9.85
N TRP A 58 4.56 13.04 10.81
CA TRP A 58 3.12 13.27 10.75
C TRP A 58 2.75 14.70 10.38
N GLU A 59 3.71 15.50 9.92
CA GLU A 59 3.45 16.86 9.46
C GLU A 59 2.39 16.87 8.34
N GLY A 60 1.42 17.78 8.49
CA GLY A 60 0.29 17.91 7.58
C GLY A 60 -0.78 16.80 7.69
N HIS A 61 -0.59 15.78 8.53
CA HIS A 61 -1.60 14.76 8.77
C HIS A 61 -2.65 15.28 9.75
N VAL A 62 -3.92 15.07 9.41
CA VAL A 62 -5.06 15.62 10.17
C VAL A 62 -6.06 14.53 10.51
N PHE A 63 -6.37 14.37 11.79
CA PHE A 63 -7.50 13.57 12.26
C PHE A 63 -8.76 14.42 12.29
N LYS A 64 -9.75 14.06 11.46
CA LYS A 64 -11.03 14.76 11.37
C LYS A 64 -12.15 13.77 11.09
N ASP A 65 -13.29 13.94 11.76
CA ASP A 65 -14.50 13.13 11.55
C ASP A 65 -14.25 11.61 11.67
N GLY A 66 -13.34 11.21 12.58
CA GLY A 66 -12.95 9.80 12.78
C GLY A 66 -12.08 9.21 11.65
N MET A 67 -11.59 10.04 10.74
CA MET A 67 -10.72 9.65 9.64
C MET A 67 -9.34 10.30 9.75
N LEU A 68 -8.33 9.64 9.20
CA LEU A 68 -6.98 10.18 9.04
C LEU A 68 -6.83 10.76 7.63
N PHE A 69 -6.58 12.06 7.52
CA PHE A 69 -6.23 12.71 6.26
C PHE A 69 -4.71 12.78 6.14
N VAL A 70 -4.21 12.26 5.02
CA VAL A 70 -2.80 12.33 4.64
C VAL A 70 -2.62 13.52 3.70
N PRO A 71 -1.52 14.28 3.80
CA PRO A 71 -1.21 15.35 2.85
C PRO A 71 -1.34 14.86 1.40
N GLU A 72 -1.85 15.71 0.50
CA GLU A 72 -2.05 15.42 -0.93
C GLU A 72 -3.23 14.47 -1.25
N TRP A 73 -3.80 13.79 -0.26
CA TRP A 73 -4.91 12.87 -0.48
C TRP A 73 -6.24 13.59 -0.30
N ARG A 74 -7.11 13.50 -1.32
CA ARG A 74 -8.44 14.13 -1.29
C ARG A 74 -9.39 13.49 -0.27
N ARG A 75 -9.17 12.22 0.07
CA ARG A 75 -10.04 11.42 0.92
C ARG A 75 -9.27 10.95 2.15
N GLY A 76 -9.91 11.04 3.32
CA GLY A 76 -9.39 10.48 4.56
C GLY A 76 -9.57 8.97 4.64
N PHE A 77 -8.73 8.33 5.44
CA PHE A 77 -8.77 6.90 5.70
C PHE A 77 -9.58 6.59 6.96
N THR A 78 -10.48 5.64 6.83
CA THR A 78 -11.13 5.04 8.00
C THR A 78 -10.16 4.10 8.74
N PRO A 79 -10.36 3.84 10.04
CA PRO A 79 -9.54 2.87 10.78
C PRO A 79 -9.52 1.48 10.14
N GLY A 80 -10.63 1.07 9.50
CA GLY A 80 -10.71 -0.20 8.77
C GLY A 80 -9.81 -0.21 7.54
N GLU A 81 -9.77 0.89 6.79
CA GLU A 81 -8.88 1.02 5.63
C GLU A 81 -7.41 1.03 6.02
N ILE A 82 -7.06 1.73 7.10
CA ILE A 82 -5.67 1.74 7.62
C ILE A 82 -5.23 0.31 7.96
N ARG A 83 -6.07 -0.48 8.63
CA ARG A 83 -5.77 -1.90 8.89
C ARG A 83 -5.66 -2.72 7.61
N ALA A 84 -6.50 -2.42 6.62
CA ALA A 84 -6.50 -3.14 5.35
C ALA A 84 -5.25 -2.84 4.49
N LEU A 85 -4.59 -1.70 4.66
CA LEU A 85 -3.40 -1.33 3.88
C LEU A 85 -2.29 -2.38 3.99
N PHE A 86 -2.05 -2.91 5.19
CA PHE A 86 -1.04 -3.96 5.39
C PHE A 86 -1.30 -5.19 4.50
N TRP A 87 -2.53 -5.71 4.54
CA TRP A 87 -2.94 -6.86 3.74
C TRP A 87 -2.93 -6.57 2.23
N LYS A 88 -3.31 -5.35 1.83
CA LYS A 88 -3.22 -4.91 0.44
C LYS A 88 -1.78 -4.91 -0.06
N CYS A 89 -0.83 -4.40 0.72
CA CYS A 89 0.58 -4.44 0.36
C CYS A 89 1.09 -5.88 0.19
N GLN A 90 0.71 -6.79 1.10
CA GLN A 90 1.07 -8.20 0.98
C GLN A 90 0.46 -8.87 -0.26
N LEU A 91 -0.81 -8.58 -0.55
CA LEU A 91 -1.49 -9.08 -1.74
C LEU A 91 -0.80 -8.58 -3.02
N VAL A 92 -0.48 -7.28 -3.10
CA VAL A 92 0.24 -6.71 -4.24
C VAL A 92 1.58 -7.42 -4.44
N ALA A 93 2.38 -7.59 -3.38
CA ALA A 93 3.67 -8.26 -3.47
C ALA A 93 3.53 -9.74 -3.93
N SER A 94 2.51 -10.45 -3.43
CA SER A 94 2.21 -11.82 -3.85
C SER A 94 1.84 -11.89 -5.33
N LEU A 95 0.95 -11.01 -5.79
CA LEU A 95 0.52 -10.95 -7.18
C LEU A 95 1.67 -10.58 -8.12
N GLU A 96 2.54 -9.65 -7.72
CA GLU A 96 3.74 -9.30 -8.49
C GLU A 96 4.70 -10.48 -8.64
N SER A 97 4.86 -11.29 -7.59
CA SER A 97 5.67 -12.52 -7.64
C SER A 97 5.07 -13.55 -8.59
N GLU A 98 3.76 -13.76 -8.50
CA GLU A 98 3.03 -14.69 -9.37
C GLU A 98 3.10 -14.27 -10.84
N ILE A 99 2.88 -12.99 -11.14
CA ILE A 99 3.02 -12.43 -12.49
C ILE A 99 4.42 -12.68 -13.05
N ARG A 100 5.46 -12.53 -12.23
CA ARG A 100 6.85 -12.77 -12.65
C ARG A 100 7.07 -14.24 -12.99
N LEU A 101 6.56 -15.16 -12.18
CA LEU A 101 6.68 -16.60 -12.41
C LEU A 101 5.94 -17.00 -13.70
N LEU A 102 4.70 -16.54 -13.87
CA LEU A 102 3.89 -16.86 -15.03
C LEU A 102 4.52 -16.35 -16.33
N LYS A 103 5.09 -15.14 -16.32
CA LYS A 103 5.83 -14.61 -17.48
C LYS A 103 7.03 -15.49 -17.85
N LYS A 104 7.79 -15.94 -16.85
CA LYS A 104 8.93 -16.84 -17.08
C LYS A 104 8.49 -18.18 -17.69
N GLN A 105 7.43 -18.77 -17.16
CA GLN A 105 6.88 -20.02 -17.67
C GLN A 105 6.36 -19.87 -19.11
N LEU A 106 5.74 -18.73 -19.42
CA LEU A 106 5.29 -18.42 -20.77
C LEU A 106 6.48 -18.35 -21.75
N GLU A 107 7.55 -17.67 -21.36
CA GLU A 107 8.79 -17.58 -22.16
C GLU A 107 9.42 -18.96 -22.40
N GLU A 108 9.53 -19.78 -21.36
CA GLU A 108 10.06 -21.15 -21.44
C GLU A 108 9.22 -22.03 -22.36
N SER A 109 7.88 -21.99 -22.22
CA SER A 109 6.97 -22.76 -23.07
C SER A 109 7.03 -22.31 -24.53
N ASN A 110 7.15 -21.01 -24.79
CA ASN A 110 7.27 -20.49 -26.16
C ASN A 110 8.59 -20.96 -26.80
N ALA A 111 9.70 -20.93 -26.05
CA ALA A 111 10.99 -21.43 -26.53
C ALA A 111 10.95 -22.94 -26.83
N GLU A 112 10.24 -23.72 -26.01
CA GLU A 112 10.04 -25.15 -26.25
C GLU A 112 9.22 -25.41 -27.52
N ILE A 113 8.14 -24.65 -27.73
CA ILE A 113 7.30 -24.74 -28.94
C ILE A 113 8.16 -24.43 -30.18
N GLU A 114 8.92 -23.35 -30.17
CA GLU A 114 9.79 -22.96 -31.29
C GLU A 114 10.82 -24.07 -31.60
N ALA A 115 11.44 -24.67 -30.58
CA ALA A 115 12.36 -25.78 -30.76
C ALA A 115 11.69 -27.03 -31.36
N LEU A 116 10.45 -27.32 -30.96
CA LEU A 116 9.67 -28.42 -31.51
C LEU A 116 9.25 -28.16 -32.96
N GLU A 117 8.88 -26.93 -33.30
CA GLU A 117 8.56 -26.53 -34.68
C GLU A 117 9.76 -26.72 -35.61
N ILE A 118 10.95 -26.28 -35.18
CA ILE A 118 12.20 -26.49 -35.94
C ILE A 118 12.47 -27.98 -36.17
N LYS A 119 12.32 -28.81 -35.13
CA LYS A 119 12.50 -30.28 -35.26
C LYS A 119 11.47 -30.89 -36.20
N ALA A 120 10.19 -30.51 -36.07
CA ALA A 120 9.12 -31.01 -36.91
C ALA A 120 9.38 -30.69 -38.40
N ASP A 121 9.83 -29.46 -38.70
CA ASP A 121 10.18 -29.04 -40.05
C ASP A 121 11.38 -29.80 -40.61
N PHE A 122 12.40 -30.04 -39.79
CA PHE A 122 13.54 -30.87 -40.18
C PHE A 122 13.09 -32.28 -40.58
N TYR A 123 12.30 -32.95 -39.73
CA TYR A 123 11.82 -34.30 -40.03
C TYR A 123 10.88 -34.35 -41.23
N ARG A 124 10.00 -33.35 -41.43
CA ARG A 124 9.18 -33.25 -42.65
C ARG A 124 10.04 -33.21 -43.90
N ARG A 125 11.11 -32.41 -43.92
CA ARG A 125 12.03 -32.34 -45.06
C ARG A 125 12.78 -33.65 -45.28
N GLN A 126 13.23 -34.29 -44.21
CA GLN A 126 13.91 -35.59 -44.27
C GLN A 126 13.01 -36.67 -44.89
N VAL A 127 11.76 -36.79 -44.42
CA VAL A 127 10.80 -37.77 -44.95
C VAL A 127 10.53 -37.55 -46.44
N ILE A 128 10.41 -36.29 -46.89
CA ILE A 128 10.24 -35.97 -48.31
C ILE A 128 11.45 -36.43 -49.13
N LEU A 129 12.67 -36.20 -48.63
CA LEU A 129 13.90 -36.63 -49.31
C LEU A 129 13.99 -38.15 -49.39
N GLU A 130 13.78 -38.85 -48.28
CA GLU A 130 13.81 -40.31 -48.21
C GLU A 130 12.77 -40.94 -49.13
N SER A 131 11.55 -40.39 -49.18
CA SER A 131 10.50 -40.84 -50.09
C SER A 131 10.92 -40.69 -51.56
N ARG A 132 11.52 -39.56 -51.94
CA ARG A 132 12.04 -39.33 -53.30
C ARG A 132 13.16 -40.29 -53.66
N PHE A 133 14.10 -40.52 -52.74
CA PHE A 133 15.18 -41.50 -52.94
C PHE A 133 14.63 -42.92 -53.11
N GLY A 134 13.66 -43.32 -52.28
CA GLY A 134 12.99 -44.61 -52.40
C GLY A 134 12.33 -44.81 -53.77
N MET A 135 11.60 -43.79 -54.26
CA MET A 135 11.00 -43.84 -55.60
C MET A 135 12.05 -43.93 -56.71
N MET A 136 13.19 -43.22 -56.59
CA MET A 136 14.28 -43.31 -57.56
C MET A 136 14.90 -44.71 -57.58
N LEU A 137 15.22 -45.28 -56.42
CA LEU A 137 15.76 -46.64 -56.30
C LEU A 137 14.79 -47.67 -56.88
N GLN A 138 13.49 -47.56 -56.60
CA GLN A 138 12.47 -48.45 -57.16
C GLN A 138 12.47 -48.41 -58.70
N LYS A 139 12.63 -47.23 -59.31
CA LYS A 139 12.68 -47.08 -60.78
C LYS A 139 13.99 -47.57 -61.38
N SER A 140 15.10 -47.57 -60.64
CA SER A 140 16.41 -47.98 -61.14
C SER A 140 16.66 -49.49 -61.05
N PHE A 141 15.95 -50.20 -60.18
CA PHE A 141 16.11 -51.64 -59.95
C PHE A 141 14.87 -52.48 -60.30
N SER A 142 13.94 -51.90 -61.06
CA SER A 142 12.77 -52.58 -61.65
C SER A 142 12.84 -52.54 -63.17
#